data_AF-Q180Z1-F1
#
_entry.id   AF-Q180Z1-F1
#
_cell.length_a   1.000
_cell.length_b   1.000
_cell.length_c   1.000
_cell.angle_alpha   90.00
_cell.angle_beta   90.00
_cell.angle_gamma   90.00
#
_symmetry.space_group_name_H-M   'P 1'
#
loop_
_entity.id
_entity.type
_entity.pdbx_description
1 polymer ?
#
loop_
_entity_poly.entity_id
_entity_poly.type
_entity_poly.pdbx_seq_one_letter_code
_entity_poly.pdbx_strand_id
1 'polypeptide(L)'
;MNLRKKFSGQIIVISLFLGISIFSMMTGFVFEYTKAKEYKKEIASLNKQLKKTEIQINSLKKDEKSYEGDLEDIARKRLNMVKPNETVYVDINR
;
A
#
# COMPACT_ATOMS: atom_id res chain seq x y z
N MET A 1 -13.24 49.51 -49.31
CA MET A 1 -13.53 48.35 -48.42
C MET A 1 -13.32 48.78 -46.97
N ASN A 2 -14.38 48.79 -46.14
CA ASN A 2 -14.34 49.40 -44.80
C ASN A 2 -13.30 48.75 -43.88
N LEU A 3 -12.29 49.53 -43.46
CA LEU A 3 -11.23 49.12 -42.52
C LEU A 3 -11.76 48.46 -41.25
N ARG A 4 -12.92 48.91 -40.74
CA ARG A 4 -13.60 48.34 -39.56
C ARG A 4 -13.92 46.85 -39.69
N LYS A 5 -14.22 46.35 -40.90
CA LYS A 5 -14.51 44.93 -41.17
C LYS A 5 -13.25 44.04 -41.15
N LYS A 6 -12.06 44.59 -41.46
CA LYS A 6 -10.80 43.85 -41.37
C LYS A 6 -10.34 43.67 -39.91
N PHE A 7 -10.47 44.73 -39.10
CA PHE A 7 -10.12 44.70 -37.68
C PHE A 7 -11.06 43.81 -36.85
N SER A 8 -12.36 43.78 -37.17
CA SER A 8 -13.32 42.91 -36.46
C SER A 8 -13.01 41.43 -36.61
N GLY A 9 -12.59 40.98 -37.80
CA GLY A 9 -12.22 39.59 -38.04
C GLY A 9 -10.98 39.16 -37.27
N GLN A 10 -9.95 40.01 -37.21
CA GLN A 10 -8.72 39.73 -36.45
C GLN A 10 -8.98 39.68 -34.94
N ILE A 11 -9.82 40.57 -34.41
CA ILE A 11 -10.20 40.58 -33.00
C ILE A 11 -10.94 39.28 -32.63
N ILE A 12 -11.85 38.80 -33.48
CA ILE A 12 -12.57 37.54 -33.25
C ILE A 12 -11.58 36.37 -33.18
N VAL A 13 -10.64 36.26 -34.12
CA VAL A 13 -9.66 35.17 -34.14
C VAL A 13 -8.74 35.20 -32.91
N ILE A 14 -8.24 36.38 -32.53
CA ILE A 14 -7.38 36.54 -31.34
C ILE A 14 -8.14 36.18 -30.06
N SER A 15 -9.40 36.64 -29.94
CA SER A 15 -10.24 36.33 -28.77
C SER A 15 -10.53 34.84 -28.64
N LEU A 16 -10.77 34.15 -29.76
CA LEU A 16 -11.01 32.71 -29.79
C LEU A 16 -9.75 31.93 -29.40
N PHE A 17 -8.59 32.36 -29.91
CA PHE A 17 -7.30 31.76 -29.56
C PHE A 17 -6.99 31.91 -28.07
N LEU A 18 -7.16 33.11 -27.52
CA LEU A 18 -6.98 33.36 -26.09
C LEU A 18 -7.96 32.54 -25.25
N GLY A 19 -9.22 32.45 -25.66
CA GLY A 19 -10.23 31.65 -24.96
C GLY A 19 -9.87 30.16 -24.91
N ILE A 20 -9.43 29.58 -26.04
CA ILE A 20 -9.00 28.18 -26.11
C ILE A 20 -7.74 27.96 -25.25
N SER A 21 -6.79 28.89 -25.27
CA SER A 21 -5.55 28.78 -24.51
C SER A 21 -5.81 28.76 -23.00
N ILE A 22 -6.67 29.67 -22.51
CA ILE A 22 -7.07 29.72 -21.11
C ILE A 22 -7.86 28.47 -20.72
N PHE A 23 -8.79 28.03 -21.57
CA PHE A 23 -9.58 26.82 -21.32
C PHE A 23 -8.68 25.58 -21.22
N SER A 24 -7.72 25.44 -22.14
CA SER A 24 -6.74 24.35 -22.12
C SER A 24 -5.94 24.33 -20.82
N MET A 25 -5.44 25.48 -20.36
CA MET A 25 -4.73 25.57 -19.08
C MET A 25 -5.62 25.14 -17.91
N MET A 26 -6.86 25.64 -17.83
CA MET A 26 -7.78 25.28 -16.75
C MET A 26 -8.08 23.79 -16.70
N THR A 27 -8.27 23.14 -17.86
CA THR A 27 -8.48 21.69 -17.92
C THR A 27 -7.26 20.90 -17.43
N GLY A 28 -6.05 21.36 -17.75
CA GLY A 28 -4.80 20.77 -17.25
C GLY A 28 -4.69 20.85 -15.73
N PHE A 29 -4.96 22.03 -15.15
CA PHE A 29 -4.92 22.23 -13.70
C PHE A 29 -5.93 21.36 -12.95
N VAL A 30 -7.16 21.25 -13.46
CA VAL A 30 -8.18 20.39 -12.84
C VAL A 30 -7.76 18.91 -12.88
N PHE A 31 -7.21 18.45 -14.00
CA PHE A 31 -6.74 17.08 -14.16
C PHE A 31 -5.52 16.76 -13.27
N GLU A 32 -4.57 17.69 -13.15
CA GLU A 32 -3.45 17.55 -12.23
C GLU A 32 -3.90 17.49 -10.77
N TYR A 33 -4.88 18.32 -10.40
CA TYR A 33 -5.42 18.33 -9.05
C TYR A 33 -6.13 17.01 -8.69
N THR A 34 -6.97 16.48 -9.59
CA THR A 34 -7.64 15.19 -9.36
C THR A 34 -6.65 14.05 -9.25
N LYS A 35 -5.66 13.98 -10.17
CA LYS A 35 -4.59 12.97 -10.11
C LYS A 35 -3.76 13.07 -8.85
N ALA A 36 -3.38 14.27 -8.42
CA ALA A 36 -2.62 14.45 -7.18
C ALA A 36 -3.39 13.91 -5.96
N LYS A 37 -4.71 14.08 -5.92
CA LYS A 37 -5.56 13.53 -4.86
C LYS A 37 -5.63 12.00 -4.92
N GLU A 38 -5.76 11.43 -6.11
CA GLU A 38 -5.76 9.98 -6.30
C GLU A 38 -4.44 9.35 -5.87
N TYR A 39 -3.30 9.91 -6.31
CA TYR A 39 -1.98 9.42 -5.91
C TYR A 39 -1.76 9.48 -4.40
N LYS A 40 -2.19 10.55 -3.73
CA LYS A 40 -2.13 10.61 -2.26
C LYS A 40 -2.92 9.50 -1.59
N LYS A 41 -4.12 9.19 -2.11
CA LYS A 41 -4.97 8.10 -1.60
C LYS A 41 -4.33 6.74 -1.84
N GLU A 42 -3.74 6.54 -3.01
CA GLU A 42 -3.05 5.31 -3.38
C GLU A 42 -1.81 5.08 -2.51
N ILE A 43 -0.98 6.12 -2.30
CA ILE A 43 0.17 6.07 -1.38
C ILE A 43 -0.27 5.70 0.04
N ALA A 44 -1.36 6.30 0.54
CA ALA A 44 -1.89 5.96 1.86
C ALA A 44 -2.35 4.50 1.95
N SER A 45 -3.00 3.99 0.89
CA SER A 45 -3.41 2.59 0.78
C SER A 45 -2.20 1.65 0.78
N LEU A 46 -1.19 1.93 -0.05
CA LEU A 46 0.04 1.16 -0.15
C LEU A 46 0.79 1.14 1.18
N ASN A 47 0.91 2.27 1.88
CA ASN A 47 1.52 2.34 3.20
C ASN A 47 0.78 1.49 4.24
N LYS A 48 -0.55 1.46 4.18
CA LYS A 48 -1.36 0.59 5.06
C LYS A 48 -1.11 -0.89 4.76
N GLN A 49 -1.00 -1.25 3.48
CA GLN A 49 -0.66 -2.61 3.07
C GLN A 49 0.75 -2.99 3.52
N LEU A 50 1.74 -2.12 3.33
CA LEU A 50 3.12 -2.34 3.81
C LEU A 50 3.16 -2.60 5.31
N LYS A 51 2.50 -1.76 6.12
CA LYS A 51 2.41 -1.99 7.57
C LYS A 51 1.76 -3.32 7.92
N LYS A 52 0.69 -3.70 7.22
CA LYS A 52 0.02 -4.99 7.46
C LYS A 52 0.94 -6.16 7.12
N THR A 53 1.64 -6.09 5.99
CA THR A 53 2.60 -7.10 5.55
C THR A 53 3.78 -7.19 6.52
N GLU A 54 4.29 -6.07 7.00
CA GLU A 54 5.36 -6.03 8.01
C GLU A 54 4.92 -6.70 9.32
N ILE A 55 3.70 -6.43 9.79
CA ILE A 55 3.14 -7.11 10.96
C ILE A 55 3.05 -8.62 10.73
N GLN A 56 2.60 -9.06 9.55
CA GLN A 56 2.51 -10.49 9.21
C GLN A 56 3.87 -11.16 9.13
N ILE A 57 4.87 -10.51 8.53
CA ILE A 57 6.24 -11.02 8.51
C ILE A 57 6.79 -11.14 9.94
N ASN A 58 6.53 -10.14 10.78
CA ASN A 58 6.98 -10.17 12.16
C ASN A 58 6.27 -11.22 13.01
N SER A 59 4.98 -11.49 12.76
CA SER A 59 4.29 -12.59 13.44
C SER A 59 4.85 -13.94 12.99
N LEU A 60 5.01 -14.15 11.67
CA LEU A 60 5.58 -15.39 11.13
C LEU A 60 7.00 -15.66 11.66
N LYS A 61 7.85 -14.63 11.73
CA LYS A 61 9.21 -14.75 12.31
C LYS A 61 9.19 -15.04 13.82
N LYS A 62 8.20 -14.53 14.56
CA LYS A 62 8.05 -14.86 15.98
C LYS A 62 7.60 -16.30 16.16
N ASP A 63 6.67 -16.75 15.32
CA ASP A 63 6.19 -18.12 15.34
C ASP A 63 7.34 -19.08 14.99
N GLU A 64 8.11 -18.81 13.93
CA GLU A 64 9.29 -19.59 13.52
C GLU A 64 10.33 -19.73 14.65
N LYS A 65 10.66 -18.62 15.35
CA LYS A 65 11.56 -18.66 16.51
C LYS A 65 11.00 -19.43 17.71
N SER A 66 9.68 -19.46 17.89
CA SER A 66 9.05 -20.26 18.95
C SER A 66 9.19 -21.76 18.64
N TYR A 67 9.03 -22.16 17.38
CA TYR A 67 9.13 -23.57 17.00
C TYR A 67 10.55 -24.14 17.08
N GLU A 68 11.60 -23.38 16.77
CA GLU A 68 12.99 -23.88 16.84
C GLU A 68 13.45 -24.24 18.26
N GLY A 69 12.94 -23.57 19.29
CA GLY A 69 13.27 -23.83 20.69
C GLY A 69 12.29 -24.78 21.41
N ASP A 70 11.00 -24.75 21.04
CA ASP A 70 9.95 -25.44 21.79
C ASP A 70 9.60 -26.84 21.26
N LEU A 71 10.12 -27.30 20.12
CA LEU A 71 9.71 -28.60 19.57
C LEU A 71 10.04 -29.79 20.48
N GLU A 72 11.24 -29.82 21.11
CA GLU A 72 11.59 -30.88 22.05
C GLU A 72 10.73 -30.79 23.32
N ASP A 73 10.52 -29.58 23.84
CA ASP A 73 9.71 -29.32 25.03
C ASP A 73 8.23 -29.65 24.82
N ILE A 74 7.69 -29.33 23.64
CA ILE A 74 6.31 -29.67 23.24
C ILE A 74 6.18 -31.17 23.03
N ALA A 75 7.16 -31.84 22.39
CA ALA A 75 7.14 -33.29 22.22
C ALA A 75 7.21 -34.01 23.58
N ARG A 76 8.05 -33.53 24.51
CA ARG A 76 8.12 -34.04 25.88
C ARG A 76 6.83 -33.80 26.65
N LYS A 77 6.26 -32.59 26.62
CA LYS A 77 5.08 -32.22 27.44
C LYS A 77 3.74 -32.71 26.86
N ARG A 78 3.57 -32.71 25.53
CA ARG A 78 2.28 -33.06 24.90
C ARG A 78 2.20 -34.50 24.42
N LEU A 79 3.32 -35.07 23.99
CA LEU A 79 3.36 -36.42 23.41
C LEU A 79 4.02 -37.43 24.37
N ASN A 80 4.44 -37.01 25.56
CA ASN A 80 5.22 -37.83 26.51
C ASN A 80 6.41 -38.53 25.83
N MET A 81 6.99 -37.88 24.83
CA MET A 81 8.15 -38.41 24.12
C MET A 81 9.40 -38.21 24.97
N VAL A 82 10.21 -39.26 25.08
CA VAL A 82 11.47 -39.26 25.81
C VAL A 82 12.59 -39.80 24.93
N LYS A 83 13.82 -39.37 25.18
CA LYS A 83 14.96 -39.79 24.37
C LYS A 83 15.20 -41.30 24.55
N PRO A 84 15.68 -42.02 23.52
CA PRO A 84 15.80 -43.48 23.54
C PRO A 84 16.65 -44.06 24.69
N ASN A 85 17.53 -43.25 25.29
CA ASN A 85 18.46 -43.66 26.35
C ASN A 85 18.17 -42.97 27.70
N GLU A 86 16.97 -42.41 27.88
CA GLU A 86 16.59 -41.67 29.09
C GLU A 86 15.70 -42.55 29.98
N THR A 87 16.10 -42.77 31.23
CA THR A 87 15.32 -43.58 32.19
C THR A 87 14.25 -42.70 32.84
N VAL A 88 12.97 -43.01 32.59
CA VAL A 88 11.83 -42.26 33.14
C VAL A 88 11.23 -43.01 34.32
N TYR A 89 11.10 -42.34 35.46
CA TYR A 89 10.37 -42.85 36.62
C TYR A 89 8.92 -42.37 36.54
N VAL A 90 7.99 -43.29 36.31
CA VAL A 90 6.55 -43.01 36.38
C VAL A 90 6.09 -43.37 37.78
N ASP A 91 5.67 -42.38 38.55
CA ASP A 91 5.09 -42.63 39.88
C ASP A 91 3.64 -43.14 39.70
N ILE A 92 3.41 -44.41 40.01
CA ILE A 92 2.13 -45.12 39.77
C ILE A 92 1.13 -44.88 40.92
N ASN A 93 1.49 -44.10 41.94
CA ASN A 93 0.62 -43.86 43.09
C ASN A 93 -0.15 -42.54 42.99
N ARG A 94 -1.30 -42.58 42.29
CA ARG A 94 -2.50 -41.84 42.68
C ARG A 94 -3.77 -42.47 42.15
#